data_AF-A0A1A3EBN6-F1
#
_entry.id   AF-A0A1A3EBN6-F1
#
_cell.length_a   1.000
_cell.length_b   1.000
_cell.length_c   1.000
_cell.angle_alpha   90.00
_cell.angle_beta   90.00
_cell.angle_gamma   90.00
#
_symmetry.space_group_name_H-M   'P 1'
#
loop_
_entity.id
_entity.type
_entity.pdbx_description
1 polymer ?
#
loop_
_entity_poly.entity_id
_entity_poly.type
_entity_poly.pdbx_seq_one_letter_code
_entity_poly.pdbx_strand_id
1 'polypeptide(L)'
;MSFLEIRVNTETNYNDLGQSAQLAGNIYSVHNTGGSRRDVVLPIGDNVEPVTYGVEPGCYVVEAALPSGRLLSHEVAVEAGQTVPVELDATDSPDPDLSWQYILGNVESAGVYHSDASVPVPNSRSARTALPGLTRRQVADHLSLPGVWCSGEAGNGIGFAELLTIAEDKPESAFYRFTSAPWVDKRGEIWPSSGNHPASALFEFTSEKFPGLAPYATGGRRFLLVGTEVGRFIVTLPVPWGDVRRGRESVVEVLVNGRQSPFGNPIAVAVRDSSLGAGLGYLANGALSRAAVLFGDVEHMVFLKMQNPLAAAAGAYVLVGTELSQEQMRWDDWIDNLDKWFPFMSDGAILRAVRRLRRARTKDDLQHARRSLLYAAGRGVPIFTLGISWLIDGLSEFTSDPECNQALLQVRRLSWRVDMREAFVVVRVGPSR
;
A
#
# COMPACT_ATOMS: atom_id res chain seq x y z
N MET A 1 37.23 6.14 16.07
CA MET A 1 36.04 5.80 15.27
C MET A 1 34.97 6.82 15.63
N SER A 2 34.27 7.37 14.65
CA SER A 2 33.22 8.37 14.87
C SER A 2 31.87 7.78 14.50
N PHE A 3 30.79 8.37 15.00
CA PHE A 3 29.45 7.80 14.88
C PHE A 3 28.40 8.87 14.60
N LEU A 4 27.39 8.49 13.83
CA LEU A 4 26.13 9.20 13.71
C LEU A 4 25.05 8.44 14.48
N GLU A 5 24.32 9.12 15.34
CA GLU A 5 23.13 8.57 16.02
C GLU A 5 21.89 9.17 15.37
N ILE A 6 21.17 8.37 14.58
CA ILE A 6 20.14 8.88 13.66
C ILE A 6 18.76 8.41 14.10
N ARG A 7 17.79 9.32 14.12
CA ARG A 7 16.37 9.03 14.29
C ARG A 7 15.48 9.95 13.46
N VAL A 8 14.25 9.50 13.19
CA VAL A 8 13.20 10.32 12.59
C VAL A 8 12.13 10.62 13.64
N ASN A 9 11.99 11.89 14.02
CA ASN A 9 11.01 12.33 15.01
C ASN A 9 9.63 12.48 14.35
N THR A 10 8.57 12.05 15.03
CA THR A 10 7.18 12.23 14.57
C THR A 10 6.25 12.10 15.75
N GLU A 11 5.32 13.05 15.86
CA GLU A 11 4.30 13.06 16.90
C GLU A 11 3.27 11.97 16.62
N THR A 12 3.27 10.87 17.37
CA THR A 12 2.29 9.79 17.18
C THR A 12 1.56 9.45 18.48
N ASN A 13 0.23 9.36 18.44
CA ASN A 13 -0.59 8.85 19.55
C ASN A 13 -0.69 7.31 19.58
N TYR A 14 0.03 6.62 18.68
CA TYR A 14 -0.13 5.19 18.43
C TYR A 14 0.80 4.34 19.27
N ASN A 15 0.31 3.87 20.42
CA ASN A 15 1.02 2.88 21.23
C ASN A 15 1.24 1.55 20.48
N ASP A 16 0.44 1.25 19.46
CA ASP A 16 0.51 0.02 18.68
C ASP A 16 1.59 0.04 17.59
N LEU A 17 2.05 1.20 17.11
CA LEU A 17 3.23 1.26 16.25
C LEU A 17 4.52 0.96 17.02
N GLY A 18 4.55 1.24 18.33
CA GLY A 18 5.68 1.00 19.22
C GLY A 18 6.99 1.66 18.74
N GLN A 19 8.12 1.33 19.37
CA GLN A 19 9.43 1.91 19.01
C GLN A 19 10.10 1.29 17.76
N SER A 20 9.35 0.53 16.95
CA SER A 20 9.92 -0.28 15.86
C SER A 20 9.47 0.12 14.47
N ALA A 21 8.78 1.24 14.30
CA ALA A 21 8.50 1.80 12.98
C ALA A 21 9.80 2.25 12.30
N GLN A 22 9.93 2.01 10.99
CA GLN A 22 11.18 2.19 10.26
C GLN A 22 11.01 2.86 8.88
N LEU A 23 12.00 3.64 8.45
CA LEU A 23 12.13 4.23 7.11
C LEU A 23 13.43 3.80 6.43
N ALA A 24 13.43 3.88 5.10
CA ALA A 24 14.65 3.78 4.32
C ALA A 24 15.28 5.18 4.19
N GLY A 25 16.57 5.27 4.47
CA GLY A 25 17.35 6.50 4.38
C GLY A 25 18.70 6.30 3.69
N ASN A 26 19.47 7.37 3.61
CA ASN A 26 20.82 7.38 3.05
C ASN A 26 21.74 8.27 3.88
N ILE A 27 23.04 7.99 3.82
CA ILE A 27 24.10 8.78 4.43
C ILE A 27 25.15 9.05 3.34
N TYR A 28 25.26 10.28 2.88
CA TYR A 28 26.18 10.68 1.82
C TYR A 28 27.34 11.49 2.39
N SER A 29 28.57 11.18 1.97
CA SER A 29 29.72 12.05 2.28
C SER A 29 29.79 13.19 1.26
N VAL A 30 29.83 14.45 1.74
CA VAL A 30 29.80 15.65 0.88
C VAL A 30 31.06 15.79 0.02
N HIS A 31 32.21 15.38 0.57
CA HIS A 31 33.51 15.54 -0.08
C HIS A 31 34.12 14.22 -0.59
N ASN A 32 33.34 13.13 -0.59
CA ASN A 32 33.83 11.76 -0.83
C ASN A 32 35.03 11.37 0.05
N THR A 33 35.21 12.06 1.17
CA THR A 33 36.29 11.80 2.13
C THR A 33 35.97 10.62 3.03
N GLY A 34 34.70 10.17 3.06
CA GLY A 34 34.27 8.96 3.73
C GLY A 34 33.26 8.14 2.92
N GLY A 35 33.08 6.89 3.32
CA GLY A 35 32.13 5.98 2.69
C GLY A 35 30.68 6.45 2.81
N SER A 36 29.95 6.47 1.69
CA SER A 36 28.49 6.68 1.68
C SER A 36 27.75 5.37 1.95
N ARG A 37 26.61 5.43 2.63
CA ARG A 37 25.72 4.30 2.89
C ARG A 37 24.37 4.57 2.27
N ARG A 38 23.85 3.62 1.50
CA ARG A 38 22.53 3.71 0.87
C ARG A 38 21.58 2.71 1.49
N ASP A 39 20.30 3.04 1.43
CA ASP A 39 19.19 2.20 1.89
C ASP A 39 19.42 1.69 3.33
N VAL A 40 19.76 2.62 4.23
CA VAL A 40 19.88 2.35 5.67
C VAL A 40 18.50 2.38 6.33
N VAL A 41 18.33 1.65 7.43
CA VAL A 41 17.06 1.57 8.17
C VAL A 41 17.06 2.56 9.32
N LEU A 42 16.20 3.56 9.26
CA LEU A 42 16.09 4.62 10.26
C LEU A 42 14.86 4.41 11.15
N PRO A 43 14.99 4.41 12.49
CA PRO A 43 13.86 4.29 13.39
C PRO A 43 13.01 5.57 13.37
N ILE A 44 11.69 5.41 13.51
CA ILE A 44 10.71 6.49 13.51
C ILE A 44 9.95 6.54 14.84
N GLY A 45 9.82 7.72 15.43
CA GLY A 45 8.91 8.01 16.55
C GLY A 45 9.51 9.00 17.56
N ASP A 46 8.68 9.57 18.43
CA ASP A 46 9.12 10.58 19.41
C ASP A 46 10.11 10.06 20.45
N ASN A 47 10.01 8.77 20.79
CA ASN A 47 10.77 8.14 21.87
C ASN A 47 11.47 6.86 21.41
N VAL A 48 11.97 6.83 20.17
CA VAL A 48 12.76 5.70 19.67
C VAL A 48 14.24 5.89 19.95
N GLU A 49 14.93 4.80 20.28
CA GLU A 49 16.39 4.81 20.39
C GLU A 49 16.99 5.10 19.00
N PRO A 50 17.92 6.07 18.89
CA PRO A 50 18.62 6.32 17.63
C PRO A 50 19.42 5.10 17.19
N VAL A 51 19.52 4.91 15.87
CA VAL A 51 20.41 3.90 15.30
C VAL A 51 21.80 4.50 15.10
N THR A 52 22.83 3.76 15.50
CA THR A 52 24.23 4.22 15.38
C THR A 52 24.87 3.71 14.09
N TYR A 53 25.47 4.62 13.31
CA TYR A 53 26.30 4.29 12.15
C TYR A 53 27.73 4.78 12.32
N GLY A 54 28.69 3.86 12.21
CA GLY A 54 30.11 4.21 12.18
C GLY A 54 30.48 4.96 10.89
N VAL A 55 31.12 6.12 11.03
CA VAL A 55 31.56 6.96 9.91
C VAL A 55 33.00 7.44 10.15
N GLU A 56 33.64 7.86 9.08
CA GLU A 56 34.92 8.57 9.15
C GLU A 56 34.67 10.04 9.51
N PRO A 57 35.69 10.77 10.02
CA PRO A 57 35.54 12.21 10.23
C PRO A 57 35.28 12.93 8.90
N GLY A 58 34.31 13.84 8.87
CA GLY A 58 33.93 14.55 7.64
C GLY A 58 32.54 15.18 7.69
N CYS A 59 32.13 15.77 6.56
CA CYS A 59 30.78 16.32 6.38
C CYS A 59 29.88 15.30 5.67
N TYR A 60 28.67 15.14 6.19
CA TYR A 60 27.67 14.19 5.72
C TYR A 60 26.31 14.83 5.51
N VAL A 61 25.57 14.33 4.53
CA VAL A 61 24.13 14.59 4.38
C VAL A 61 23.40 13.30 4.73
N VAL A 62 22.54 13.36 5.73
CA VAL A 62 21.66 12.27 6.14
C VAL A 62 20.28 12.54 5.60
N GLU A 63 19.73 11.58 4.88
CA GLU A 63 18.40 11.69 4.26
C GLU A 63 17.48 10.55 4.68
N ALA A 64 16.20 10.86 4.87
CA ALA A 64 15.12 9.88 4.92
C ALA A 64 14.11 10.22 3.82
N ALA A 65 13.93 9.31 2.87
CA ALA A 65 12.82 9.43 1.95
C ALA A 65 11.58 8.88 2.67
N LEU A 66 10.47 9.60 2.66
CA LEU A 66 9.19 9.07 3.10
C LEU A 66 8.54 8.28 1.95
N PRO A 67 7.65 7.32 2.23
CA PRO A 67 6.81 6.71 1.20
C PRO A 67 6.02 7.73 0.38
N SER A 68 5.71 8.88 0.95
CA SER A 68 5.10 10.01 0.24
C SER A 68 5.97 10.61 -0.88
N GLY A 69 7.25 10.22 -0.98
CA GLY A 69 8.24 10.84 -1.86
C GLY A 69 8.86 12.11 -1.28
N ARG A 70 8.38 12.61 -0.13
CA ARG A 70 9.01 13.70 0.61
C ARG A 70 10.39 13.27 1.09
N LEU A 71 11.37 14.15 1.00
CA LEU A 71 12.73 13.92 1.47
C LEU A 71 12.99 14.77 2.72
N LEU A 72 13.33 14.12 3.82
CA LEU A 72 13.90 14.76 5.00
C LEU A 72 15.41 14.72 4.86
N SER A 73 16.10 15.82 5.18
CA SER A 73 17.54 15.93 5.02
C SER A 73 18.17 16.77 6.12
N HIS A 74 19.36 16.37 6.58
CA HIS A 74 20.17 17.14 7.54
C HIS A 74 21.66 17.02 7.18
N GLU A 75 22.36 18.15 7.14
CA GLU A 75 23.80 18.19 6.93
C GLU A 75 24.52 18.25 8.28
N VAL A 76 25.56 17.44 8.46
CA VAL A 76 26.25 17.28 9.74
C VAL A 76 27.76 17.10 9.53
N ALA A 77 28.56 17.76 10.38
CA ALA A 77 30.00 17.56 10.45
C ALA A 77 30.35 16.65 11.64
N VAL A 78 31.22 15.67 11.41
CA VAL A 78 31.64 14.68 12.40
C VAL A 78 33.13 14.75 12.60
N GLU A 79 33.58 15.00 13.82
CA GLU A 79 35.00 15.01 14.17
C GLU A 79 35.50 13.62 14.62
N ALA A 80 36.82 13.46 14.71
CA ALA A 80 37.44 12.20 15.11
C ALA A 80 37.09 11.81 16.55
N GLY A 81 36.49 10.63 16.72
CA GLY A 81 36.09 10.11 18.03
C GLY A 81 34.77 10.67 18.56
N GLN A 82 34.07 11.50 17.77
CA GLN A 82 32.80 12.09 18.14
C GLN A 82 31.63 11.19 17.76
N THR A 83 30.59 11.20 18.60
CA THR A 83 29.24 10.74 18.26
C THR A 83 28.35 11.96 18.07
N VAL A 84 27.70 12.09 16.91
CA VAL A 84 26.85 13.24 16.59
C VAL A 84 25.40 12.78 16.42
N PRO A 85 24.45 13.33 17.20
CA PRO A 85 23.04 13.04 17.01
C PRO A 85 22.53 13.74 15.74
N VAL A 86 21.69 13.05 14.97
CA VAL A 86 21.00 13.57 13.79
C VAL A 86 19.51 13.26 13.91
N GLU A 87 18.72 14.32 13.95
CA GLU A 87 17.27 14.23 14.06
C GLU A 87 16.62 14.74 12.78
N LEU A 88 15.87 13.86 12.12
CA LEU A 88 15.06 14.22 10.96
C LEU A 88 13.63 14.49 11.42
N ASP A 89 13.11 15.66 11.07
CA ASP A 89 11.82 16.13 11.55
C ASP A 89 10.67 15.74 10.62
N ALA A 90 9.77 14.88 11.09
CA ALA A 90 8.50 14.54 10.46
C ALA A 90 7.29 14.93 11.33
N THR A 91 7.44 15.88 12.26
CA THR A 91 6.41 16.31 13.22
C THR A 91 5.36 17.26 12.61
N ASP A 92 5.49 17.63 11.34
CA ASP A 92 4.56 18.53 10.66
C ASP A 92 3.25 17.86 10.19
N SER A 93 2.87 16.73 10.80
CA SER A 93 1.55 16.12 10.63
C SER A 93 0.46 17.10 11.07
N PRO A 94 -0.67 17.21 10.34
CA PRO A 94 -1.77 18.10 10.74
C PRO A 94 -2.45 17.69 12.05
N ASP A 95 -2.35 16.42 12.41
CA ASP A 95 -2.95 15.81 13.59
C ASP A 95 -2.08 14.61 14.03
N PRO A 96 -1.77 14.44 15.33
CA PRO A 96 -1.09 13.25 15.84
C PRO A 96 -1.81 11.92 15.50
N ASP A 97 -3.14 11.93 15.40
CA ASP A 97 -3.98 10.78 14.99
C ASP A 97 -3.99 10.57 13.47
N LEU A 98 -3.23 11.37 12.71
CA LEU A 98 -3.00 11.18 11.28
C LEU A 98 -1.51 11.06 10.93
N SER A 99 -0.62 11.07 11.93
CA SER A 99 0.83 10.99 11.76
C SER A 99 1.27 9.80 10.92
N TRP A 100 0.65 8.63 11.13
CA TRP A 100 0.95 7.45 10.33
C TRP A 100 0.53 7.60 8.87
N GLN A 101 -0.69 8.10 8.64
CA GLN A 101 -1.20 8.42 7.31
C GLN A 101 -0.32 9.47 6.61
N TYR A 102 0.16 10.44 7.38
CA TYR A 102 1.04 11.51 6.93
C TYR A 102 2.42 10.98 6.48
N ILE A 103 3.04 10.11 7.28
CA ILE A 103 4.31 9.44 6.92
C ILE A 103 4.16 8.66 5.60
N LEU A 104 3.03 7.97 5.43
CA LEU A 104 2.71 7.25 4.20
C LEU A 104 2.36 8.17 3.02
N GLY A 105 2.10 9.46 3.29
CA GLY A 105 1.77 10.49 2.30
C GLY A 105 0.28 10.65 1.99
N ASN A 106 -0.58 9.98 2.73
CA ASN A 106 -2.02 10.00 2.52
C ASN A 106 -2.66 11.33 2.95
N VAL A 107 -1.91 12.14 3.70
CA VAL A 107 -2.31 13.45 4.23
C VAL A 107 -1.20 14.46 3.93
N GLU A 108 -1.56 15.70 3.62
CA GLU A 108 -0.60 16.81 3.48
C GLU A 108 -0.07 17.29 4.84
N SER A 109 1.02 18.06 4.83
CA SER A 109 1.52 18.71 6.04
C SER A 109 0.52 19.72 6.62
N ALA A 110 0.64 20.00 7.92
CA ALA A 110 -0.25 20.89 8.67
C ALA A 110 -0.52 22.22 7.97
N GLY A 111 0.51 22.87 7.42
CA GLY A 111 0.38 24.16 6.74
C GLY A 111 -0.48 24.12 5.48
N VAL A 112 -0.44 23.02 4.73
CA VAL A 112 -1.29 22.82 3.54
C VAL A 112 -2.68 22.35 3.95
N TYR A 113 -2.75 21.43 4.91
CA TYR A 113 -3.98 20.76 5.33
C TYR A 113 -4.92 21.68 6.12
N HIS A 114 -4.40 22.65 6.89
CA HIS A 114 -5.20 23.65 7.60
C HIS A 114 -5.45 24.93 6.80
N SER A 115 -4.90 25.04 5.58
CA SER A 115 -5.14 26.20 4.72
C SER A 115 -6.60 26.27 4.27
N ASP A 116 -7.19 27.47 4.37
CA ASP A 116 -8.51 27.81 3.80
C ASP A 116 -8.46 28.05 2.28
N ALA A 117 -7.27 28.07 1.68
CA ALA A 117 -7.11 28.13 0.23
C ALA A 117 -7.72 26.90 -0.45
N SER A 118 -8.14 27.06 -1.72
CA SER A 118 -8.68 25.95 -2.51
C SER A 118 -7.73 24.75 -2.50
N VAL A 119 -8.28 23.55 -2.29
CA VAL A 119 -7.53 22.28 -2.35
C VAL A 119 -6.64 22.29 -3.60
N PRO A 120 -5.32 22.06 -3.47
CA PRO A 120 -4.42 22.04 -4.61
C PRO A 120 -4.96 21.09 -5.67
N VAL A 121 -5.04 21.54 -6.93
CA VAL A 121 -5.46 20.66 -8.01
C VAL A 121 -4.38 19.59 -8.18
N PRO A 122 -4.71 18.29 -8.13
CA PRO A 122 -3.71 17.25 -8.34
C PRO A 122 -3.00 17.45 -9.68
N ASN A 123 -1.67 17.44 -9.66
CA ASN A 123 -0.85 17.64 -10.87
C ASN A 123 -1.02 16.49 -11.89
N SER A 124 -1.54 15.33 -11.46
CA SER A 124 -1.74 14.16 -12.31
C SER A 124 -3.08 14.19 -13.05
N ARG A 125 -3.05 13.89 -14.36
CA ARG A 125 -4.25 13.75 -15.21
C ARG A 125 -5.16 12.60 -14.77
N SER A 126 -4.60 11.51 -14.25
CA SER A 126 -5.36 10.38 -13.69
C SER A 126 -5.97 10.68 -12.32
N ALA A 127 -5.49 11.74 -11.65
CA ALA A 127 -5.98 12.22 -10.37
C ALA A 127 -6.99 13.39 -10.50
N ARG A 128 -7.47 13.69 -11.72
CA ARG A 128 -8.47 14.75 -11.99
C ARG A 128 -9.88 14.34 -11.57
N THR A 129 -10.00 13.95 -10.33
CA THR A 129 -11.24 13.81 -9.56
C THR A 129 -11.67 15.14 -8.95
N ALA A 130 -10.83 16.18 -9.03
CA ALA A 130 -11.10 17.48 -8.44
C ALA A 130 -12.47 18.00 -8.87
N LEU A 131 -13.34 18.23 -7.88
CA LEU A 131 -14.37 19.25 -7.99
C LEU A 131 -13.65 20.55 -7.56
N PRO A 132 -13.21 21.41 -8.50
CA PRO A 132 -12.60 22.66 -8.12
C PRO A 132 -13.63 23.49 -7.35
N GLY A 133 -13.22 24.08 -6.23
CA GLY A 133 -14.02 25.11 -5.55
C GLY A 133 -14.94 24.67 -4.42
N LEU A 134 -14.80 23.45 -3.88
CA LEU A 134 -15.48 23.08 -2.63
C LEU A 134 -14.80 23.74 -1.42
N THR A 135 -15.62 24.26 -0.50
CA THR A 135 -15.18 24.87 0.77
C THR A 135 -15.10 23.81 1.88
N ARG A 136 -14.27 24.05 2.91
CA ARG A 136 -14.13 23.15 4.08
C ARG A 136 -15.46 22.76 4.73
N ARG A 137 -16.44 23.68 4.74
CA ARG A 137 -17.75 23.46 5.36
C ARG A 137 -18.61 22.46 4.56
N GLN A 138 -18.51 22.47 3.23
CA GLN A 138 -19.22 21.52 2.37
C GLN A 138 -18.66 20.11 2.57
N VAL A 139 -17.33 19.99 2.66
CA VAL A 139 -16.64 18.71 2.90
C VAL A 139 -17.06 18.06 4.23
N ALA A 140 -17.17 18.85 5.31
CA ALA A 140 -17.47 18.34 6.65
C ALA A 140 -18.86 17.68 6.78
N ASP A 141 -19.88 18.24 6.13
CA ASP A 141 -21.25 17.73 6.22
C ASP A 141 -21.39 16.34 5.53
N HIS A 142 -20.47 15.99 4.62
CA HIS A 142 -20.55 14.78 3.79
C HIS A 142 -19.62 13.62 4.21
N LEU A 143 -18.63 13.87 5.07
CA LEU A 143 -17.74 12.83 5.62
C LEU A 143 -18.37 12.03 6.76
N SER A 144 -19.59 12.39 7.16
CA SER A 144 -20.39 11.73 8.20
C SER A 144 -21.17 10.50 7.69
N LEU A 145 -20.97 10.07 6.44
CA LEU A 145 -21.69 8.92 5.90
C LEU A 145 -21.07 7.60 6.41
N PRO A 146 -21.88 6.65 6.91
CA PRO A 146 -21.37 5.35 7.31
C PRO A 146 -20.79 4.59 6.11
N GLY A 147 -19.73 3.84 6.35
CA GLY A 147 -19.25 2.84 5.41
C GLY A 147 -20.07 1.56 5.50
N VAL A 148 -20.11 0.76 4.44
CA VAL A 148 -20.70 -0.59 4.48
C VAL A 148 -19.61 -1.62 4.34
N TRP A 149 -19.53 -2.52 5.32
CA TRP A 149 -18.55 -3.61 5.33
C TRP A 149 -19.14 -4.90 4.78
N CYS A 150 -18.34 -5.53 3.91
CA CYS A 150 -18.74 -6.66 3.09
C CYS A 150 -17.67 -7.75 3.10
N SER A 151 -18.11 -9.00 3.00
CA SER A 151 -17.21 -10.14 2.83
C SER A 151 -17.59 -11.07 1.71
N GLY A 152 -16.59 -11.41 0.90
CA GLY A 152 -16.64 -12.44 -0.11
C GLY A 152 -16.82 -13.84 0.48
N GLU A 153 -17.52 -14.71 -0.22
CA GLU A 153 -17.46 -16.15 0.03
C GLU A 153 -16.01 -16.68 -0.08
N ALA A 154 -15.70 -17.70 0.71
CA ALA A 154 -14.39 -18.34 0.67
C ALA A 154 -14.19 -19.04 -0.69
N GLY A 155 -13.10 -18.74 -1.39
CA GLY A 155 -12.60 -19.54 -2.51
C GLY A 155 -12.57 -18.86 -3.87
N ASN A 156 -13.30 -17.77 -4.10
CA ASN A 156 -13.29 -17.07 -5.39
C ASN A 156 -12.94 -15.59 -5.20
N GLY A 157 -11.95 -15.11 -5.98
CA GLY A 157 -11.70 -13.68 -6.14
C GLY A 157 -12.81 -13.02 -6.95
N ILE A 158 -12.93 -11.69 -6.85
CA ILE A 158 -13.84 -10.92 -7.69
C ILE A 158 -13.26 -10.78 -9.10
N GLY A 159 -14.00 -11.21 -10.12
CA GLY A 159 -13.55 -11.11 -11.51
C GLY A 159 -13.43 -9.65 -11.98
N PHE A 160 -12.51 -9.37 -12.91
CA PHE A 160 -12.39 -8.03 -13.51
C PHE A 160 -13.69 -7.58 -14.18
N ALA A 161 -14.32 -8.45 -14.96
CA ALA A 161 -15.57 -8.13 -15.66
C ALA A 161 -16.72 -7.81 -14.71
N GLU A 162 -16.82 -8.55 -13.60
CA GLU A 162 -17.83 -8.33 -12.59
C GLU A 162 -17.62 -7.00 -11.86
N LEU A 163 -16.39 -6.75 -11.38
CA LEU A 163 -16.09 -5.50 -10.69
C LEU A 163 -16.24 -4.28 -11.62
N LEU A 164 -15.89 -4.41 -12.90
CA LEU A 164 -16.14 -3.36 -13.90
C LEU A 164 -17.63 -3.09 -14.08
N THR A 165 -18.44 -4.14 -14.18
CA THR A 165 -19.90 -4.00 -14.32
C THR A 165 -20.49 -3.24 -13.13
N ILE A 166 -20.03 -3.52 -11.91
CA ILE A 166 -20.44 -2.79 -10.71
C ILE A 166 -19.90 -1.36 -10.73
N ALA A 167 -18.63 -1.16 -11.06
CA ALA A 167 -17.98 0.14 -11.02
C ALA A 167 -18.50 1.11 -12.09
N GLU A 168 -19.00 0.59 -13.22
CA GLU A 168 -19.58 1.38 -14.32
C GLU A 168 -21.05 1.74 -14.11
N ASP A 169 -21.72 1.10 -13.14
CA ASP A 169 -23.11 1.42 -12.83
C ASP A 169 -23.25 2.80 -12.18
N LYS A 170 -24.48 3.31 -12.13
CA LYS A 170 -24.82 4.49 -11.35
C LYS A 170 -24.39 4.24 -9.89
N PRO A 171 -23.78 5.23 -9.20
CA PRO A 171 -23.21 5.02 -7.87
C PRO A 171 -24.16 4.37 -6.85
N GLU A 172 -25.43 4.77 -6.83
CA GLU A 172 -26.45 4.19 -5.93
C GLU A 172 -26.76 2.73 -6.27
N SER A 173 -26.87 2.42 -7.56
CA SER A 173 -27.15 1.06 -8.05
C SER A 173 -25.96 0.13 -7.85
N ALA A 174 -24.73 0.65 -7.96
CA ALA A 174 -23.51 -0.11 -7.75
C ALA A 174 -23.37 -0.62 -6.31
N PHE A 175 -23.66 0.21 -5.30
CA PHE A 175 -23.62 -0.21 -3.90
C PHE A 175 -24.66 -1.27 -3.61
N TYR A 176 -25.88 -1.10 -4.14
CA TYR A 176 -26.92 -2.10 -4.04
C TYR A 176 -26.51 -3.42 -4.71
N ARG A 177 -26.00 -3.38 -5.94
CA ARG A 177 -25.53 -4.58 -6.66
C ARG A 177 -24.37 -5.27 -5.94
N PHE A 178 -23.41 -4.50 -5.42
CA PHE A 178 -22.28 -5.07 -4.69
C PHE A 178 -22.75 -5.76 -3.41
N THR A 179 -23.57 -5.07 -2.61
CA THR A 179 -24.08 -5.61 -1.33
C THR A 179 -25.10 -6.73 -1.50
N SER A 180 -25.72 -6.83 -2.68
CA SER A 180 -26.68 -7.88 -3.03
C SER A 180 -26.07 -8.98 -3.91
N ALA A 181 -24.77 -8.90 -4.20
CA ALA A 181 -24.08 -9.94 -4.95
C ALA A 181 -24.10 -11.23 -4.13
N PRO A 182 -24.34 -12.40 -4.75
CA PRO A 182 -24.52 -13.65 -4.01
C PRO A 182 -23.28 -14.06 -3.21
N TRP A 183 -22.10 -13.60 -3.63
CA TRP A 183 -20.84 -13.83 -2.92
C TRP A 183 -20.53 -12.78 -1.86
N VAL A 184 -21.36 -11.75 -1.67
CA VAL A 184 -21.17 -10.71 -0.65
C VAL A 184 -22.11 -10.93 0.54
N ASP A 185 -21.50 -11.09 1.70
CA ASP A 185 -22.18 -11.05 2.99
C ASP A 185 -22.06 -9.63 3.58
N LYS A 186 -23.18 -8.90 3.59
CA LYS A 186 -23.28 -7.55 4.16
C LYS A 186 -23.33 -7.66 5.68
N ARG A 187 -22.30 -7.14 6.34
CA ARG A 187 -22.09 -7.30 7.78
C ARG A 187 -22.61 -6.13 8.62
N GLY A 188 -22.75 -4.95 8.03
CA GLY A 188 -23.34 -3.79 8.70
C GLY A 188 -22.79 -2.45 8.23
N GLU A 189 -23.33 -1.39 8.82
CA GLU A 189 -22.79 -0.04 8.74
C GLU A 189 -21.68 0.16 9.76
N ILE A 190 -20.61 0.84 9.35
CA ILE A 190 -19.47 1.17 10.18
C ILE A 190 -19.31 2.68 10.21
N TRP A 191 -19.00 3.19 11.40
CA TRP A 191 -18.71 4.60 11.63
C TRP A 191 -17.20 4.80 11.77
N PRO A 192 -16.67 5.96 11.35
CA PRO A 192 -15.26 6.31 11.58
C PRO A 192 -14.90 6.20 13.07
N SER A 193 -13.69 5.74 13.35
CA SER A 193 -13.12 5.80 14.70
C SER A 193 -13.08 7.27 15.16
N SER A 194 -13.53 7.52 16.38
CA SER A 194 -13.72 8.86 16.95
C SER A 194 -12.48 9.75 16.80
N GLY A 195 -12.70 10.98 16.34
CA GLY A 195 -11.67 12.00 16.15
C GLY A 195 -12.02 12.87 14.95
N ASN A 196 -13.27 13.39 14.90
CA ASN A 196 -13.87 14.11 13.77
C ASN A 196 -12.97 15.27 13.30
N HIS A 197 -11.92 14.97 12.54
CA HIS A 197 -11.28 15.98 11.77
C HIS A 197 -12.33 16.39 10.73
N PRO A 198 -12.73 17.67 10.67
CA PRO A 198 -13.85 18.10 9.82
C PRO A 198 -13.60 17.85 8.32
N ALA A 199 -12.38 17.43 7.96
CA ALA A 199 -11.98 17.17 6.59
C ALA A 199 -11.60 15.70 6.31
N SER A 200 -11.59 14.81 7.31
CA SER A 200 -11.22 13.40 7.12
C SER A 200 -11.98 12.47 8.06
N ALA A 201 -12.31 11.28 7.56
CA ALA A 201 -12.85 10.18 8.35
C ALA A 201 -11.86 9.01 8.33
N LEU A 202 -11.50 8.50 9.51
CA LEU A 202 -10.59 7.36 9.66
C LEU A 202 -11.36 6.13 10.11
N PHE A 203 -11.32 5.05 9.34
CA PHE A 203 -11.92 3.77 9.70
C PHE A 203 -10.83 2.79 10.10
N GLU A 204 -10.95 2.15 11.25
CA GLU A 204 -9.95 1.22 11.76
C GLU A 204 -10.54 -0.18 11.86
N PHE A 205 -9.85 -1.17 11.28
CA PHE A 205 -10.30 -2.56 11.19
C PHE A 205 -9.34 -3.47 11.95
N THR A 206 -9.89 -4.22 12.90
CA THR A 206 -9.28 -5.35 13.61
C THR A 206 -10.35 -6.39 13.92
N SER A 207 -9.95 -7.63 14.18
CA SER A 207 -10.83 -8.70 14.66
C SER A 207 -11.49 -8.39 16.00
N GLU A 208 -10.86 -7.56 16.85
CA GLU A 208 -11.47 -7.04 18.08
C GLU A 208 -12.65 -6.12 17.77
N LYS A 209 -12.49 -5.18 16.82
CA LYS A 209 -13.56 -4.25 16.43
C LYS A 209 -14.65 -4.91 15.59
N PHE A 210 -14.31 -5.96 14.84
CA PHE A 210 -15.23 -6.66 13.95
C PHE A 210 -15.18 -8.18 14.17
N PRO A 211 -15.91 -8.68 15.20
CA PRO A 211 -16.04 -10.10 15.46
C PRO A 211 -16.55 -10.84 14.20
N GLY A 212 -15.74 -11.76 13.66
CA GLY A 212 -16.01 -12.46 12.38
C GLY A 212 -14.95 -12.24 11.29
N LEU A 213 -14.01 -11.32 11.53
CA LEU A 213 -12.66 -11.44 11.00
C LEU A 213 -11.99 -12.60 11.74
N ALA A 214 -11.97 -13.79 11.13
CA ALA A 214 -11.16 -14.87 11.67
C ALA A 214 -9.71 -14.36 11.78
N PRO A 215 -8.96 -14.69 12.84
CA PRO A 215 -7.60 -14.15 13.06
C PRO A 215 -6.59 -14.61 12.00
N TYR A 216 -6.96 -15.60 11.18
CA TYR A 216 -6.18 -16.07 10.06
C TYR A 216 -6.95 -15.77 8.76
N ALA A 217 -6.23 -15.29 7.74
CA ALA A 217 -6.78 -14.98 6.41
C ALA A 217 -7.10 -16.26 5.61
N THR A 218 -7.95 -17.11 6.17
CA THR A 218 -8.57 -18.26 5.51
C THR A 218 -9.96 -17.91 4.96
N GLY A 219 -10.47 -16.71 5.27
CA GLY A 219 -11.75 -16.20 4.81
C GLY A 219 -11.66 -15.45 3.47
N GLY A 220 -12.81 -15.34 2.78
CA GLY A 220 -12.91 -14.59 1.53
C GLY A 220 -12.57 -13.11 1.67
N ARG A 221 -12.41 -12.45 0.51
CA ARG A 221 -11.97 -11.05 0.39
C ARG A 221 -12.90 -10.10 1.11
N ARG A 222 -12.34 -9.04 1.68
CA ARG A 222 -13.08 -8.07 2.48
C ARG A 222 -13.07 -6.69 1.83
N PHE A 223 -14.17 -5.96 2.01
CA PHE A 223 -14.36 -4.68 1.35
C PHE A 223 -15.03 -3.64 2.26
N LEU A 224 -14.65 -2.39 2.07
CA LEU A 224 -15.38 -1.22 2.57
C LEU A 224 -15.98 -0.49 1.37
N LEU A 225 -17.30 -0.29 1.40
CA LEU A 225 -18.00 0.61 0.50
C LEU A 225 -18.08 1.96 1.21
N VAL A 226 -17.49 2.99 0.62
CA VAL A 226 -17.45 4.34 1.19
C VAL A 226 -17.92 5.35 0.17
N GLY A 227 -18.66 6.34 0.65
CA GLY A 227 -19.09 7.47 -0.16
C GLY A 227 -18.50 8.79 0.30
N THR A 228 -18.07 9.60 -0.66
CA THR A 228 -17.62 10.98 -0.47
C THR A 228 -18.36 11.91 -1.43
N GLU A 229 -18.09 13.22 -1.37
CA GLU A 229 -18.61 14.20 -2.34
C GLU A 229 -18.08 13.97 -3.77
N VAL A 230 -16.84 13.48 -3.88
CA VAL A 230 -16.17 13.30 -5.19
C VAL A 230 -16.48 11.94 -5.83
N GLY A 231 -17.10 11.02 -5.09
CA GLY A 231 -17.54 9.74 -5.64
C GLY A 231 -17.88 8.68 -4.61
N ARG A 232 -18.10 7.47 -5.11
CA ARG A 232 -18.26 6.26 -4.30
C ARG A 232 -17.11 5.32 -4.60
N PHE A 233 -16.70 4.54 -3.62
CA PHE A 233 -15.50 3.70 -3.71
C PHE A 233 -15.75 2.32 -3.13
N ILE A 234 -15.16 1.31 -3.78
CA ILE A 234 -15.04 -0.06 -3.28
C ILE A 234 -13.57 -0.22 -2.88
N VAL A 235 -13.32 -0.33 -1.58
CA VAL A 235 -12.00 -0.43 -0.99
C VAL A 235 -11.71 -1.88 -0.68
N THR A 236 -10.61 -2.42 -1.20
CA THR A 236 -10.14 -3.75 -0.79
C THR A 236 -9.47 -3.64 0.56
N LEU A 237 -9.90 -4.46 1.51
CA LEU A 237 -9.38 -4.41 2.87
C LEU A 237 -8.41 -5.57 3.11
N PRO A 238 -7.15 -5.28 3.47
CA PRO A 238 -6.15 -6.29 3.76
C PRO A 238 -6.32 -6.85 5.19
N VAL A 239 -7.50 -7.36 5.52
CA VAL A 239 -7.84 -7.88 6.85
C VAL A 239 -8.23 -9.36 6.82
N PRO A 240 -7.89 -10.13 7.88
CA PRO A 240 -7.02 -9.74 9.00
C PRO A 240 -5.57 -9.51 8.52
N TRP A 241 -4.82 -8.66 9.22
CA TRP A 241 -3.38 -8.50 9.00
C TRP A 241 -2.60 -8.94 10.25
N GLY A 242 -1.99 -10.12 10.20
CA GLY A 242 -1.16 -10.61 11.30
C GLY A 242 0.23 -9.95 11.30
N ASP A 243 0.57 -9.21 12.36
CA ASP A 243 1.95 -8.82 12.68
C ASP A 243 2.69 -10.07 13.20
N VAL A 244 3.42 -10.72 12.31
CA VAL A 244 4.15 -11.94 12.62
C VAL A 244 5.23 -11.70 13.67
N ARG A 245 5.89 -10.52 13.68
CA ARG A 245 6.97 -10.23 14.61
C ARG A 245 6.46 -10.06 16.04
N ARG A 246 5.26 -9.47 16.19
CA ARG A 246 4.64 -9.24 17.51
C ARG A 246 3.62 -10.29 17.91
N GLY A 247 3.27 -11.21 17.01
CA GLY A 247 2.27 -12.24 17.26
C GLY A 247 0.87 -11.69 17.53
N ARG A 248 0.55 -10.48 17.01
CA ARG A 248 -0.75 -9.82 17.18
C ARG A 248 -1.28 -9.33 15.84
N GLU A 249 -2.56 -8.99 15.77
CA GLU A 249 -3.11 -8.34 14.57
C GLU A 249 -2.67 -6.87 14.51
N SER A 250 -2.35 -6.38 13.31
CA SER A 250 -2.16 -4.96 13.03
C SER A 250 -3.49 -4.30 12.72
N VAL A 251 -3.64 -3.03 13.10
CA VAL A 251 -4.79 -2.24 12.67
C VAL A 251 -4.66 -1.91 11.19
N VAL A 252 -5.72 -2.17 10.43
CA VAL A 252 -5.85 -1.68 9.06
C VAL A 252 -6.69 -0.42 9.08
N GLU A 253 -6.17 0.64 8.47
CA GLU A 253 -6.81 1.94 8.43
C GLU A 253 -7.29 2.26 7.02
N VAL A 254 -8.50 2.80 6.91
CA VAL A 254 -8.96 3.45 5.69
C VAL A 254 -9.19 4.91 6.01
N LEU A 255 -8.35 5.77 5.44
CA LEU A 255 -8.54 7.20 5.48
C LEU A 255 -9.46 7.60 4.33
N VAL A 256 -10.51 8.35 4.67
CA VAL A 256 -11.43 9.00 3.75
C VAL A 256 -11.22 10.50 3.90
N ASN A 257 -10.30 11.02 3.11
CA ASN A 257 -9.96 12.42 3.10
C ASN A 257 -10.91 13.17 2.15
N GLY A 258 -11.69 14.08 2.71
CA GLY A 258 -12.57 14.95 1.93
C GLY A 258 -11.81 16.06 1.22
N ARG A 259 -10.60 16.40 1.69
CA ARG A 259 -9.60 17.09 0.87
C ARG A 259 -8.99 16.01 -0.02
N GLN A 260 -8.91 16.25 -1.32
CA GLN A 260 -8.21 15.29 -2.17
C GLN A 260 -6.78 15.17 -1.65
N SER A 261 -6.32 13.94 -1.42
CA SER A 261 -4.91 13.68 -1.13
C SER A 261 -4.02 14.43 -2.12
N PRO A 262 -2.78 14.82 -1.76
CA PRO A 262 -1.84 15.39 -2.74
C PRO A 262 -1.61 14.43 -3.92
N PHE A 263 -1.92 13.15 -3.68
CA PHE A 263 -1.97 12.14 -4.69
C PHE A 263 -3.25 12.23 -5.52
N GLY A 264 -4.42 12.37 -4.92
CA GLY A 264 -5.67 12.77 -5.60
C GLY A 264 -6.80 11.74 -5.57
N ASN A 265 -6.58 10.58 -4.93
CA ASN A 265 -7.66 9.75 -4.43
C ASN A 265 -8.06 10.24 -3.02
N PRO A 266 -9.35 10.49 -2.74
CA PRO A 266 -9.81 10.78 -1.37
C PRO A 266 -9.69 9.57 -0.43
N ILE A 267 -9.44 8.37 -0.93
CA ILE A 267 -9.36 7.17 -0.11
C ILE A 267 -7.93 6.63 -0.11
N ALA A 268 -7.40 6.36 1.07
CA ALA A 268 -6.12 5.67 1.25
C ALA A 268 -6.26 4.51 2.24
N VAL A 269 -5.48 3.46 2.02
CA VAL A 269 -5.47 2.27 2.88
C VAL A 269 -4.08 2.06 3.46
N ALA A 270 -3.97 2.04 4.78
CA ALA A 270 -2.72 1.81 5.49
C ALA A 270 -2.83 0.60 6.42
N VAL A 271 -1.69 0.00 6.73
CA VAL A 271 -1.57 -1.00 7.79
C VAL A 271 -0.63 -0.46 8.85
N ARG A 272 -1.06 -0.43 10.12
CA ARG A 272 -0.22 -0.10 11.27
C ARG A 272 0.66 -1.28 11.68
N ASP A 273 1.39 -1.79 10.71
CA ASP A 273 2.44 -2.77 10.92
C ASP A 273 3.77 -2.03 11.05
N SER A 274 4.35 -2.03 12.25
CA SER A 274 5.60 -1.33 12.51
C SER A 274 6.77 -1.79 11.63
N SER A 275 6.73 -3.03 11.16
CA SER A 275 7.81 -3.61 10.35
C SER A 275 7.55 -3.47 8.85
N LEU A 276 6.29 -3.57 8.43
CA LEU A 276 5.94 -3.66 7.01
C LEU A 276 5.24 -2.41 6.48
N GLY A 277 4.56 -1.63 7.32
CA GLY A 277 3.61 -0.62 6.85
C GLY A 277 4.25 0.48 6.00
N ALA A 278 5.40 1.01 6.39
CA ALA A 278 6.17 1.95 5.54
C ALA A 278 6.69 1.28 4.27
N GLY A 279 7.11 0.02 4.35
CA GLY A 279 7.55 -0.78 3.20
C GLY A 279 6.44 -0.99 2.17
N LEU A 280 5.17 -1.11 2.61
CA LEU A 280 4.01 -1.16 1.71
C LEU A 280 3.83 0.14 0.92
N GLY A 281 4.12 1.30 1.53
CA GLY A 281 4.12 2.57 0.81
C GLY A 281 5.24 2.66 -0.25
N TYR A 282 6.44 2.12 0.01
CA TYR A 282 7.47 2.00 -1.03
C TYR A 282 7.09 1.01 -2.12
N LEU A 283 6.49 -0.11 -1.75
CA LEU A 283 5.99 -1.12 -2.68
C LEU A 283 4.99 -0.49 -3.66
N ALA A 284 4.04 0.31 -3.16
CA ALA A 284 3.03 0.99 -3.96
C ALA A 284 3.63 1.95 -4.99
N ASN A 285 4.73 2.60 -4.65
CA ASN A 285 5.47 3.50 -5.53
C ASN A 285 6.51 2.78 -6.41
N GLY A 286 6.56 1.45 -6.40
CA GLY A 286 7.53 0.66 -7.17
C GLY A 286 8.97 0.74 -6.66
N ALA A 287 9.21 1.32 -5.48
CA ALA A 287 10.54 1.40 -4.85
C ALA A 287 10.93 0.08 -4.16
N LEU A 288 10.96 -1.01 -4.93
CA LEU A 288 11.05 -2.38 -4.41
C LEU A 288 12.33 -2.65 -3.60
N SER A 289 13.46 -2.03 -3.96
CA SER A 289 14.71 -2.16 -3.19
C SER A 289 14.58 -1.57 -1.78
N ARG A 290 13.88 -0.45 -1.62
CA ARG A 290 13.62 0.16 -0.30
C ARG A 290 12.62 -0.65 0.50
N ALA A 291 11.59 -1.17 -0.18
CA ALA A 291 10.66 -2.11 0.44
C ALA A 291 11.39 -3.37 0.95
N ALA A 292 12.33 -3.92 0.17
CA ALA A 292 13.14 -5.07 0.56
C ALA A 292 13.93 -4.81 1.84
N VAL A 293 14.57 -3.64 1.93
CA VAL A 293 15.33 -3.23 3.12
C VAL A 293 14.45 -3.18 4.37
N LEU A 294 13.24 -2.64 4.28
CA LEU A 294 12.32 -2.57 5.43
C LEU A 294 11.69 -3.90 5.80
N PHE A 295 11.28 -4.68 4.80
CA PHE A 295 10.72 -6.01 5.03
C PHE A 295 11.74 -6.93 5.71
N GLY A 296 13.03 -6.71 5.45
CA GLY A 296 14.13 -7.50 6.00
C GLY A 296 14.21 -8.85 5.30
N ASP A 297 13.81 -9.92 5.99
CA ASP A 297 13.82 -11.28 5.43
C ASP A 297 12.55 -11.57 4.64
N VAL A 298 12.53 -11.08 3.39
CA VAL A 298 11.42 -11.26 2.45
C VAL A 298 11.16 -12.74 2.11
N GLU A 299 12.19 -13.59 2.11
CA GLU A 299 12.03 -15.04 1.91
C GLU A 299 11.25 -15.66 3.06
N HIS A 300 11.60 -15.30 4.29
CA HIS A 300 10.91 -15.76 5.48
C HIS A 300 9.43 -15.33 5.51
N MET A 301 9.10 -14.13 5.01
CA MET A 301 7.70 -13.69 4.87
C MET A 301 6.89 -14.63 3.97
N VAL A 302 7.43 -15.03 2.82
CA VAL A 302 6.74 -15.96 1.90
C VAL A 302 6.67 -17.38 2.49
N PHE A 303 7.69 -17.79 3.23
CA PHE A 303 7.66 -19.04 3.99
C PHE A 303 6.49 -19.06 4.98
N LEU A 304 6.31 -17.97 5.75
CA LEU A 304 5.29 -17.77 6.78
C LEU A 304 3.89 -17.39 6.27
N LYS A 305 3.61 -17.56 4.98
CA LYS A 305 2.29 -17.28 4.35
C LYS A 305 1.05 -17.84 5.07
N MET A 306 1.20 -18.91 5.84
CA MET A 306 0.07 -19.46 6.64
C MET A 306 -0.34 -18.53 7.79
N GLN A 307 0.57 -17.69 8.27
CA GLN A 307 0.31 -16.71 9.33
C GLN A 307 -0.26 -15.41 8.76
N ASN A 308 0.32 -14.92 7.66
CA ASN A 308 -0.16 -13.73 6.97
C ASN A 308 0.07 -13.83 5.44
N PRO A 309 -0.92 -14.32 4.66
CA PRO A 309 -0.77 -14.46 3.21
C PRO A 309 -0.71 -13.12 2.48
N LEU A 310 -1.26 -12.04 3.07
CA LEU A 310 -1.22 -10.70 2.50
C LEU A 310 0.20 -10.10 2.59
N ALA A 311 0.83 -10.20 3.75
CA ALA A 311 2.23 -9.84 3.93
C ALA A 311 3.15 -10.72 3.08
N ALA A 312 2.89 -12.04 3.00
CA ALA A 312 3.64 -12.94 2.15
C ALA A 312 3.54 -12.56 0.66
N ALA A 313 2.38 -12.16 0.17
CA ALA A 313 2.24 -11.66 -1.20
C ALA A 313 2.99 -10.34 -1.42
N ALA A 314 2.96 -9.40 -0.47
CA ALA A 314 3.76 -8.17 -0.53
C ALA A 314 5.27 -8.50 -0.60
N GLY A 315 5.76 -9.39 0.25
CA GLY A 315 7.16 -9.87 0.22
C GLY A 315 7.50 -10.58 -1.09
N ALA A 316 6.59 -11.36 -1.65
CA ALA A 316 6.78 -12.03 -2.93
C ALA A 316 6.85 -11.06 -4.11
N TYR A 317 6.10 -9.95 -4.10
CA TYR A 317 6.26 -8.89 -5.11
C TYR A 317 7.65 -8.27 -5.06
N VAL A 318 8.18 -8.03 -3.85
CA VAL A 318 9.54 -7.55 -3.67
C VAL A 318 10.54 -8.57 -4.21
N LEU A 319 10.46 -9.84 -3.78
CA LEU A 319 11.35 -10.92 -4.25
C LEU A 319 11.36 -11.05 -5.77
N VAL A 320 10.18 -11.25 -6.38
CA VAL A 320 10.10 -11.42 -7.84
C VAL A 320 10.56 -10.16 -8.55
N GLY A 321 10.26 -8.98 -8.00
CA GLY A 321 10.56 -7.68 -8.58
C GLY A 321 12.02 -7.28 -8.53
N THR A 322 12.77 -7.69 -7.50
CA THR A 322 14.21 -7.42 -7.34
C THR A 322 15.10 -8.57 -7.82
N GLU A 323 14.55 -9.77 -7.99
CA GLU A 323 15.28 -10.91 -8.55
C GLU A 323 15.55 -10.73 -10.05
N LEU A 324 16.82 -10.49 -10.38
CA LEU A 324 17.28 -10.30 -11.76
C LEU A 324 17.75 -11.60 -12.42
N SER A 325 18.08 -12.61 -11.63
CA SER A 325 18.43 -13.92 -12.16
C SER A 325 17.20 -14.62 -12.71
N GLN A 326 17.44 -15.43 -13.72
CA GLN A 326 16.41 -16.20 -14.38
C GLN A 326 16.44 -17.68 -13.95
N GLU A 327 17.22 -17.98 -12.91
CA GLU A 327 17.37 -19.30 -12.32
C GLU A 327 16.16 -19.69 -11.47
N GLN A 328 16.06 -20.98 -11.17
CA GLN A 328 15.07 -21.44 -10.19
C GLN A 328 15.53 -21.06 -8.80
N MET A 329 14.64 -20.40 -8.06
CA MET A 329 14.89 -20.04 -6.67
C MET A 329 14.15 -20.98 -5.74
N ARG A 330 14.69 -21.20 -4.54
CA ARG A 330 14.04 -22.03 -3.51
C ARG A 330 12.63 -21.53 -3.17
N TRP A 331 12.42 -20.22 -3.22
CA TRP A 331 11.14 -19.58 -2.91
C TRP A 331 10.13 -19.64 -4.07
N ASP A 332 10.50 -20.08 -5.27
CA ASP A 332 9.56 -20.25 -6.39
C ASP A 332 8.42 -21.21 -5.99
N ASP A 333 8.74 -22.30 -5.27
CA ASP A 333 7.75 -23.27 -4.77
C ASP A 333 6.79 -22.64 -3.74
N TRP A 334 7.26 -21.64 -2.99
CA TRP A 334 6.42 -20.96 -2.02
C TRP A 334 5.45 -19.98 -2.68
N ILE A 335 5.81 -19.38 -3.81
CA ILE A 335 4.89 -18.62 -4.66
C ILE A 335 3.84 -19.54 -5.27
N ASP A 336 4.25 -20.74 -5.70
CA ASP A 336 3.34 -21.77 -6.17
C ASP A 336 2.29 -22.15 -5.11
N ASN A 337 2.72 -22.24 -3.85
CA ASN A 337 1.83 -22.46 -2.72
C ASN A 337 0.92 -21.25 -2.45
N LEU A 338 1.41 -20.01 -2.63
CA LEU A 338 0.56 -18.82 -2.49
C LEU A 338 -0.64 -18.86 -3.45
N ASP A 339 -0.42 -19.20 -4.72
CA ASP A 339 -1.52 -19.39 -5.68
C ASP A 339 -2.49 -20.50 -5.27
N LYS A 340 -1.95 -21.65 -4.86
CA LYS A 340 -2.77 -22.85 -4.59
C LYS A 340 -3.56 -22.74 -3.29
N TRP A 341 -2.97 -22.15 -2.25
CA TRP A 341 -3.51 -22.20 -0.89
C TRP A 341 -4.41 -21.01 -0.54
N PHE A 342 -4.26 -19.88 -1.25
CA PHE A 342 -5.05 -18.67 -0.99
C PHE A 342 -5.88 -18.26 -2.22
N PRO A 343 -6.86 -19.10 -2.61
CA PRO A 343 -7.62 -18.92 -3.84
C PRO A 343 -8.45 -17.62 -3.90
N PHE A 344 -8.69 -16.97 -2.76
CA PHE A 344 -9.42 -15.70 -2.66
C PHE A 344 -8.61 -14.48 -3.12
N MET A 345 -7.28 -14.61 -3.33
CA MET A 345 -6.41 -13.56 -3.82
C MET A 345 -5.70 -14.01 -5.11
N SER A 346 -5.71 -13.17 -6.14
CA SER A 346 -5.05 -13.49 -7.41
C SER A 346 -3.56 -13.19 -7.41
N ASP A 347 -3.03 -12.48 -6.40
CA ASP A 347 -1.64 -12.06 -6.31
C ASP A 347 -0.66 -13.24 -6.45
N GLY A 348 -0.91 -14.36 -5.78
CA GLY A 348 -0.07 -15.58 -5.92
C GLY A 348 -0.01 -16.09 -7.36
N ALA A 349 -1.15 -16.09 -8.06
CA ALA A 349 -1.23 -16.50 -9.47
C ALA A 349 -0.48 -15.52 -10.39
N ILE A 350 -0.60 -14.21 -10.12
CA ILE A 350 0.08 -13.15 -10.87
C ILE A 350 1.60 -13.26 -10.70
N LEU A 351 2.07 -13.35 -9.45
CA LEU A 351 3.47 -13.52 -9.09
C LEU A 351 4.09 -14.72 -9.82
N ARG A 352 3.40 -15.87 -9.79
CA ARG A 352 3.83 -17.08 -10.49
C ARG A 352 3.89 -16.87 -12.01
N ALA A 353 2.85 -16.26 -12.59
CA ALA A 353 2.77 -16.05 -14.03
C ALA A 353 3.90 -15.13 -14.53
N VAL A 354 4.16 -14.04 -13.80
CA VAL A 354 5.25 -13.10 -14.12
C VAL A 354 6.62 -13.74 -13.94
N ARG A 355 6.82 -14.52 -12.86
CA ARG A 355 8.08 -15.24 -12.65
C ARG A 355 8.35 -16.24 -13.78
N ARG A 356 7.33 -16.97 -14.24
CA ARG A 356 7.44 -17.87 -15.41
C ARG A 356 7.79 -17.11 -16.68
N LEU A 357 7.13 -15.98 -16.93
CA LEU A 357 7.41 -15.13 -18.09
C LEU A 357 8.87 -14.66 -18.11
N ARG A 358 9.38 -14.13 -16.99
CA ARG A 358 10.77 -13.64 -16.87
C ARG A 358 11.82 -14.76 -17.05
N ARG A 359 11.46 -16.00 -16.69
CA ARG A 359 12.33 -17.17 -16.81
C ARG A 359 12.21 -17.91 -18.15
N ALA A 360 11.25 -17.53 -19.00
CA ALA A 360 11.01 -18.23 -20.26
C ALA A 360 12.22 -18.16 -21.21
N ARG A 361 12.54 -19.30 -21.84
CA ARG A 361 13.63 -19.43 -22.84
C ARG A 361 13.17 -20.04 -24.14
N THR A 362 12.13 -20.87 -24.07
CA THR A 362 11.59 -21.58 -25.20
C THR A 362 10.20 -21.04 -25.54
N LYS A 363 9.73 -21.38 -26.74
CA LYS A 363 8.35 -21.09 -27.13
C LYS A 363 7.35 -21.80 -26.19
N ASP A 364 7.69 -22.98 -25.70
CA ASP A 364 6.86 -23.72 -24.77
C ASP A 364 6.76 -23.00 -23.41
N ASP A 365 7.89 -22.49 -22.89
CA ASP A 365 7.88 -21.67 -21.66
C ASP A 365 7.02 -20.43 -21.81
N LEU A 366 7.08 -19.75 -22.96
CA LEU A 366 6.24 -18.59 -23.26
C LEU A 366 4.75 -18.97 -23.31
N GLN A 367 4.41 -20.14 -23.87
CA GLN A 367 3.03 -20.64 -23.84
C GLN A 367 2.57 -21.02 -22.43
N HIS A 368 3.47 -21.55 -21.59
CA HIS A 368 3.20 -21.76 -20.18
C HIS A 368 2.99 -20.45 -19.41
N ALA A 369 3.79 -19.44 -19.68
CA ALA A 369 3.64 -18.10 -19.09
C ALA A 369 2.32 -17.44 -19.53
N ARG A 370 1.99 -17.48 -20.83
CA ARG A 370 0.71 -17.02 -21.41
C ARG A 370 -0.48 -17.62 -20.68
N ARG A 371 -0.55 -18.97 -20.61
CA ARG A 371 -1.62 -19.67 -19.89
C ARG A 371 -1.69 -19.28 -18.41
N SER A 372 -0.53 -19.08 -17.77
CA SER A 372 -0.49 -18.65 -16.37
C SER A 372 -1.04 -17.23 -16.18
N LEU A 373 -0.78 -16.31 -17.11
CA LEU A 373 -1.30 -14.94 -17.06
C LEU A 373 -2.81 -14.90 -17.25
N LEU A 374 -3.34 -15.66 -18.21
CA LEU A 374 -4.79 -15.78 -18.42
C LEU A 374 -5.48 -16.39 -17.20
N TYR A 375 -4.88 -17.43 -16.61
CA TYR A 375 -5.36 -18.00 -15.35
C TYR A 375 -5.32 -16.96 -14.21
N ALA A 376 -4.25 -16.17 -14.08
CA ALA A 376 -4.15 -15.13 -13.07
C ALA A 376 -5.18 -14.00 -13.25
N ALA A 377 -5.43 -13.58 -14.50
CA ALA A 377 -6.49 -12.62 -14.81
C ALA A 377 -7.88 -13.19 -14.53
N GLY A 378 -8.11 -14.48 -14.86
CA GLY A 378 -9.36 -15.19 -14.58
C GLY A 378 -9.62 -15.42 -13.09
N ARG A 379 -8.57 -15.53 -12.27
CA ARG A 379 -8.65 -15.59 -10.80
C ARG A 379 -9.28 -14.34 -10.17
N GLY A 380 -9.15 -13.20 -10.85
CA GLY A 380 -9.79 -11.96 -10.45
C GLY A 380 -8.83 -10.83 -10.12
N VAL A 381 -9.39 -9.74 -9.60
CA VAL A 381 -8.67 -8.52 -9.25
C VAL A 381 -7.69 -8.80 -8.09
N PRO A 382 -6.44 -8.36 -8.13
CA PRO A 382 -5.50 -8.54 -7.02
C PRO A 382 -5.89 -7.72 -5.79
N ILE A 383 -5.28 -8.04 -4.65
CA ILE A 383 -5.34 -7.21 -3.45
C ILE A 383 -4.46 -5.97 -3.63
N PHE A 384 -3.26 -6.15 -4.20
CA PHE A 384 -2.29 -5.08 -4.41
C PHE A 384 -2.42 -4.46 -5.80
N THR A 385 -2.32 -3.14 -5.89
CA THR A 385 -2.34 -2.40 -7.17
C THR A 385 -1.18 -2.80 -8.08
N LEU A 386 -0.02 -3.16 -7.51
CA LEU A 386 1.14 -3.63 -8.26
C LEU A 386 0.82 -4.87 -9.11
N GLY A 387 -0.08 -5.74 -8.63
CA GLY A 387 -0.58 -6.88 -9.40
C GLY A 387 -1.33 -6.48 -10.67
N ILE A 388 -2.04 -5.35 -10.66
CA ILE A 388 -2.71 -4.81 -11.85
C ILE A 388 -1.65 -4.37 -12.87
N SER A 389 -0.62 -3.64 -12.45
CA SER A 389 0.48 -3.23 -13.34
C SER A 389 1.16 -4.45 -13.96
N TRP A 390 1.49 -5.45 -13.15
CA TRP A 390 2.16 -6.66 -13.60
C TRP A 390 1.32 -7.51 -14.56
N LEU A 391 0.00 -7.54 -14.38
CA LEU A 391 -0.91 -8.13 -15.35
C LEU A 391 -0.95 -7.34 -16.66
N ILE A 392 -0.99 -6.01 -16.61
CA ILE A 392 -0.95 -5.16 -17.81
C ILE A 392 0.34 -5.44 -18.59
N ASP A 393 1.49 -5.40 -17.93
CA ASP A 393 2.80 -5.62 -18.55
C ASP A 393 2.88 -7.03 -19.12
N GLY A 394 2.58 -8.06 -18.31
CA GLY A 394 2.68 -9.45 -18.72
C GLY A 394 1.73 -9.83 -19.86
N LEU A 395 0.48 -9.36 -19.84
CA LEU A 395 -0.48 -9.61 -20.93
C LEU A 395 -0.12 -8.84 -22.21
N SER A 396 0.55 -7.69 -22.09
CA SER A 396 1.00 -6.90 -23.25
C SER A 396 2.08 -7.61 -24.07
N GLU A 397 2.80 -8.58 -23.51
CA GLU A 397 3.73 -9.44 -24.26
C GLU A 397 3.02 -10.34 -25.31
N PHE A 398 1.70 -10.51 -25.20
CA PHE A 398 0.91 -11.42 -26.04
C PHE A 398 -0.19 -10.68 -26.84
N THR A 399 0.10 -9.47 -27.34
CA THR A 399 -0.90 -8.64 -28.06
C THR A 399 -1.43 -9.22 -29.38
N SER A 400 -0.83 -10.27 -29.94
CA SER A 400 -1.41 -10.99 -31.09
C SER A 400 -2.46 -12.03 -30.68
N ASP A 401 -2.57 -12.32 -29.38
CA ASP A 401 -3.48 -13.33 -28.85
C ASP A 401 -4.82 -12.72 -28.44
N PRO A 402 -5.95 -13.16 -29.03
CA PRO A 402 -7.26 -12.59 -28.73
C PRO A 402 -7.69 -12.71 -27.26
N GLU A 403 -7.35 -13.81 -26.58
CA GLU A 403 -7.72 -14.02 -25.18
C GLU A 403 -6.91 -13.09 -24.28
N CYS A 404 -5.60 -12.96 -24.52
CA CYS A 404 -4.75 -12.05 -23.75
C CYS A 404 -5.16 -10.59 -23.98
N ASN A 405 -5.52 -10.21 -25.21
CA ASN A 405 -6.02 -8.88 -25.51
C ASN A 405 -7.33 -8.57 -24.77
N GLN A 406 -8.27 -9.53 -24.74
CA GLN A 406 -9.52 -9.35 -24.01
C GLN A 406 -9.27 -9.16 -22.50
N ALA A 407 -8.42 -9.99 -21.90
CA ALA A 407 -8.02 -9.86 -20.50
C ALA A 407 -7.33 -8.50 -20.26
N LEU A 408 -6.37 -8.13 -21.10
CA LEU A 408 -5.64 -6.86 -21.01
C LEU A 408 -6.57 -5.65 -21.05
N LEU A 409 -7.57 -5.66 -21.93
CA LEU A 409 -8.58 -4.60 -22.01
C LEU A 409 -9.38 -4.47 -20.70
N GLN A 410 -9.77 -5.59 -20.09
CA GLN A 410 -10.46 -5.56 -18.80
C GLN A 410 -9.57 -5.01 -17.69
N VAL A 411 -8.31 -5.47 -17.59
CA VAL A 411 -7.36 -5.00 -16.58
C VAL A 411 -7.10 -3.48 -16.75
N ARG A 412 -6.88 -3.00 -17.98
CA ARG A 412 -6.66 -1.57 -18.28
C ARG A 412 -7.89 -0.71 -17.98
N ARG A 413 -9.09 -1.19 -18.28
CA ARG A 413 -10.32 -0.47 -17.94
C ARG A 413 -10.48 -0.32 -16.43
N LEU A 414 -10.14 -1.36 -15.67
CA LEU A 414 -10.18 -1.28 -14.21
C LEU A 414 -9.09 -0.35 -13.69
N SER A 415 -7.88 -0.38 -14.26
CA SER A 415 -6.78 0.48 -13.81
C SER A 415 -7.09 1.98 -13.95
N TRP A 416 -7.96 2.39 -14.88
CA TRP A 416 -8.42 3.77 -14.97
C TRP A 416 -9.34 4.20 -13.83
N ARG A 417 -9.83 3.25 -13.03
CA ARG A 417 -10.69 3.46 -11.86
C ARG A 417 -9.95 3.25 -10.55
N VAL A 418 -8.68 2.88 -10.60
CA VAL A 418 -7.84 2.59 -9.45
C VAL A 418 -6.73 3.62 -9.36
N ASP A 419 -6.46 4.13 -8.16
CA ASP A 419 -5.24 4.90 -7.91
C ASP A 419 -4.06 3.93 -7.79
N MET A 420 -3.22 3.91 -8.82
CA MET A 420 -2.09 2.98 -8.92
C MET A 420 -0.94 3.29 -7.95
N ARG A 421 -1.03 4.36 -7.14
CA ARG A 421 -0.04 4.65 -6.09
C ARG A 421 -0.47 4.19 -4.70
N GLU A 422 -1.72 3.78 -4.54
CA GLU A 422 -2.15 3.10 -3.31
C GLU A 422 -1.55 1.70 -3.29
N ALA A 423 -1.17 1.20 -2.12
CA ALA A 423 -0.69 -0.18 -2.01
C ALA A 423 -1.80 -1.17 -2.39
N PHE A 424 -3.02 -0.86 -1.98
CA PHE A 424 -4.20 -1.73 -2.08
C PHE A 424 -5.19 -1.23 -3.12
N VAL A 425 -5.90 -2.15 -3.77
CA VAL A 425 -6.87 -1.81 -4.81
C VAL A 425 -8.07 -1.08 -4.22
N VAL A 426 -8.20 0.20 -4.58
CA VAL A 426 -9.38 1.04 -4.35
C VAL A 426 -10.02 1.37 -5.68
N VAL A 427 -11.27 0.96 -5.88
CA VAL A 427 -12.00 1.16 -7.15
C VAL A 427 -13.02 2.27 -7.01
N ARG A 428 -12.92 3.29 -7.88
CA ARG A 428 -13.94 4.32 -8.02
C ARG A 428 -15.15 3.81 -8.80
N VAL A 429 -16.32 4.08 -8.27
CA VAL A 429 -17.64 3.74 -8.81
C VAL A 429 -18.30 4.96 -9.44
N GLY A 430 -19.02 4.75 -10.55
CA GLY A 430 -19.72 5.78 -11.32
C GLY A 430 -19.13 5.97 -12.72
N PRO A 431 -19.73 6.82 -13.56
CA PRO A 431 -19.26 7.02 -14.93
C PRO A 431 -17.81 7.51 -14.96
N SER A 432 -16.99 6.89 -15.83
CA SER A 432 -15.66 7.42 -16.16
C SER A 432 -15.86 8.79 -16.81
N ARG A 433 -15.26 9.84 -16.22
CA ARG A 433 -15.31 11.19 -16.79
C ARG A 433 -14.38 11.32 -17.99
#